data_AF-A0AAV4PMR4-F1
#
_entry.id   AF-A0AAV4PMR4-F1
#
_cell.length_a   1.000
_cell.length_b   1.000
_cell.length_c   1.000
_cell.angle_alpha   90.00
_cell.angle_beta   90.00
_cell.angle_gamma   90.00
#
_symmetry.space_group_name_H-M   'P 1'
#
loop_
_entity.id
_entity.type
_entity.pdbx_description
1 polymer ?
#
loop_
_entity_poly.entity_id
_entity_poly.type
_entity_poly.pdbx_seq_one_letter_code
_entity_poly.pdbx_strand_id
1 'polypeptide(L)'
;MKNLFLNEEVTVKMNAQITKTLRGRRGEAGEWAINLANTVPNYSSLNDLAELGGKLVTSKLTPWQRLDALKAFFYPSLQFPMRTAQFPKGDWDKVDKVILKEVKHTLNLPNEASNDYVYGHRKLGCCGLPIAAEDSDLYVVDTAFKLLSSRDEICAKTALASLTSTVQRRQR
;
A
#
# COMPACT_ATOMS: atom_id res chain seq x y z
N MET A 1 10.04 -28.62 -11.64
CA MET A 1 10.65 -29.34 -10.50
C MET A 1 10.54 -28.46 -9.27
N LYS A 2 9.90 -29.01 -8.23
CA LYS A 2 9.92 -28.64 -6.79
C LYS A 2 9.55 -27.20 -6.40
N ASN A 3 8.28 -27.08 -6.00
CA ASN A 3 7.79 -26.16 -4.97
C ASN A 3 8.69 -26.26 -3.72
N LEU A 4 9.17 -25.12 -3.22
CA LEU A 4 10.11 -25.07 -2.08
C LEU A 4 9.71 -24.07 -0.98
N PHE A 5 8.48 -23.57 -0.99
CA PHE A 5 7.98 -22.71 0.09
C PHE A 5 6.59 -23.16 0.52
N LEU A 6 6.54 -24.34 1.11
CA LEU A 6 5.47 -24.82 1.97
C LEU A 6 6.17 -25.59 3.07
N ASN A 7 6.17 -25.02 4.28
CA ASN A 7 6.04 -25.70 5.58
C ASN A 7 6.57 -24.79 6.69
N GLU A 8 5.63 -24.09 7.35
CA GLU A 8 5.48 -23.97 8.81
C GLU A 8 4.68 -22.70 9.12
N GLU A 9 3.35 -22.85 9.14
CA GLU A 9 2.44 -21.84 9.66
C GLU A 9 2.56 -21.81 11.19
N VAL A 10 3.26 -20.79 11.72
CA VAL A 10 3.19 -20.45 13.14
C VAL A 10 1.88 -19.71 13.38
N THR A 11 0.99 -20.35 14.16
CA THR A 11 -0.32 -19.82 14.51
C THR A 11 -0.20 -18.75 15.60
N VAL A 12 -0.36 -17.48 15.23
CA VAL A 12 -0.56 -16.38 16.17
C VAL A 12 -2.04 -16.01 16.19
N LYS A 13 -2.73 -16.34 17.29
CA LYS A 13 -4.11 -15.91 17.52
C LYS A 13 -4.15 -14.44 17.91
N MET A 14 -4.64 -13.57 17.04
CA MET A 14 -5.12 -12.24 17.42
C MET A 14 -6.60 -12.09 17.04
N ASN A 15 -7.43 -12.13 18.09
CA ASN A 15 -8.77 -11.56 18.24
C ASN A 15 -9.70 -11.51 17.02
N ALA A 16 -10.57 -12.52 16.95
CA ALA A 16 -11.95 -12.49 16.48
C ALA A 16 -12.31 -11.55 15.30
N GLN A 17 -12.07 -12.01 14.07
CA GLN A 17 -12.98 -11.73 12.96
C GLN A 17 -13.25 -13.02 12.18
N ILE A 18 -14.51 -13.42 12.14
CA ILE A 18 -15.01 -14.56 11.37
C ILE A 18 -15.14 -14.09 9.92
N THR A 19 -14.18 -14.40 9.06
CA THR A 19 -14.40 -14.35 7.61
C THR A 19 -15.12 -15.61 7.18
N LYS A 20 -16.41 -15.49 6.86
CA LYS A 20 -17.27 -16.58 6.39
C LYS A 20 -16.62 -17.28 5.18
N THR A 21 -16.39 -18.58 5.30
CA THR A 21 -16.18 -19.48 4.17
C THR A 21 -17.54 -19.75 3.53
N LEU A 22 -17.79 -19.25 2.33
CA LEU A 22 -18.99 -19.62 1.57
C LEU A 22 -18.61 -20.69 0.55
N ARG A 23 -18.98 -21.94 0.85
CA ARG A 23 -19.07 -23.01 -0.16
C ARG A 23 -20.14 -22.61 -1.18
N GLY A 24 -19.77 -22.55 -2.45
CA GLY A 24 -20.74 -22.43 -3.54
C GLY A 24 -20.11 -22.55 -4.93
N ARG A 25 -20.11 -23.76 -5.50
CA ARG A 25 -19.99 -23.94 -6.95
C ARG A 25 -21.24 -23.35 -7.62
N ARG A 26 -21.13 -22.19 -8.28
CA ARG A 26 -21.86 -21.81 -9.50
C ARG A 26 -21.56 -20.35 -9.86
N GLY A 27 -20.98 -20.16 -11.06
CA GLY A 27 -21.08 -18.91 -11.81
C GLY A 27 -19.93 -17.94 -11.64
N GLU A 28 -18.85 -18.17 -12.39
CA GLU A 28 -17.64 -17.32 -12.52
C GLU A 28 -17.91 -15.88 -13.02
N ALA A 29 -19.16 -15.52 -13.26
CA ALA A 29 -19.60 -14.17 -13.65
C ALA A 29 -20.12 -13.33 -12.48
N GLY A 30 -20.33 -13.89 -11.28
CA GLY A 30 -20.75 -13.13 -10.08
C GLY A 30 -19.60 -12.72 -9.17
N GLU A 31 -18.49 -13.47 -9.20
CA GLU A 31 -17.32 -13.22 -8.35
C GLU A 31 -16.58 -11.94 -8.72
N TRP A 32 -16.49 -11.57 -10.00
CA TRP A 32 -15.80 -10.33 -10.38
C TRP A 32 -16.53 -9.09 -9.83
N ALA A 33 -17.87 -9.11 -9.73
CA ALA A 33 -18.63 -7.93 -9.31
C ALA A 33 -18.55 -7.69 -7.80
N ILE A 34 -18.43 -8.75 -7.00
CA ILE A 34 -18.22 -8.65 -5.55
C ILE A 34 -16.76 -8.34 -5.23
N ASN A 35 -15.81 -8.91 -5.99
CA ASN A 35 -14.38 -8.61 -5.83
C ASN A 35 -13.98 -7.21 -6.38
N LEU A 36 -14.82 -6.57 -7.19
CA LEU A 36 -14.62 -5.18 -7.65
C LEU A 36 -14.94 -4.15 -6.56
N ALA A 37 -15.72 -4.52 -5.54
CA ALA A 37 -16.05 -3.68 -4.40
C ALA A 37 -15.04 -3.90 -3.27
N ASN A 38 -13.81 -3.37 -3.44
CA ASN A 38 -12.77 -3.31 -2.41
C ASN A 38 -12.56 -4.62 -1.65
N THR A 39 -11.87 -5.60 -2.25
CA THR A 39 -11.02 -6.46 -1.43
C THR A 39 -9.92 -5.56 -0.86
N VAL A 40 -10.24 -4.86 0.23
CA VAL A 40 -9.28 -4.16 1.05
C VAL A 40 -8.17 -5.18 1.31
N PRO A 41 -6.92 -4.95 0.83
CA PRO A 41 -5.86 -5.90 1.06
C PRO A 41 -5.81 -6.20 2.55
N ASN A 42 -5.58 -7.46 2.92
CA ASN A 42 -5.39 -7.75 4.33
C ASN A 42 -4.09 -7.05 4.76
N TYR A 43 -4.21 -5.93 5.47
CA TYR A 43 -3.06 -5.13 5.91
C TYR A 43 -2.32 -5.81 7.08
N SER A 44 -2.59 -7.10 7.34
CA SER A 44 -1.86 -7.89 8.32
C SER A 44 -0.37 -7.99 8.00
N SER A 45 -0.01 -7.98 6.72
CA SER A 45 1.40 -8.03 6.31
C SER A 45 1.66 -7.14 5.10
N LEU A 46 2.84 -6.52 5.10
CA LEU A 46 3.31 -5.69 3.99
C LEU A 46 3.65 -6.51 2.74
N ASN A 47 3.89 -7.82 2.92
CA ASN A 47 4.14 -8.76 1.83
C ASN A 47 2.91 -8.94 0.93
N ASP A 48 1.70 -8.96 1.52
CA ASP A 48 0.45 -9.10 0.77
C ASP A 48 0.25 -7.91 -0.18
N LEU A 49 0.62 -6.70 0.27
CA LEU A 49 0.60 -5.48 -0.55
C LEU A 49 1.63 -5.55 -1.67
N ALA A 50 2.86 -5.97 -1.36
CA ALA A 50 3.91 -6.13 -2.37
C ALA A 50 3.52 -7.19 -3.42
N GLU A 51 2.89 -8.29 -3.01
CA GLU A 51 2.40 -9.33 -3.90
C GLU A 51 1.29 -8.82 -4.82
N LEU A 52 0.35 -8.01 -4.30
CA LEU A 52 -0.68 -7.35 -5.11
C LEU A 52 -0.05 -6.49 -6.21
N GLY A 53 0.92 -5.64 -5.83
CA GLY A 53 1.66 -4.80 -6.77
C GLY A 53 2.38 -5.64 -7.83
N GLY A 54 3.08 -6.70 -7.40
CA GLY A 54 3.79 -7.63 -8.30
C GLY A 54 2.88 -8.34 -9.29
N LYS A 55 1.71 -8.84 -8.84
CA LYS A 55 0.69 -9.47 -9.71
C LYS A 55 0.16 -8.50 -10.76
N LEU A 56 -0.01 -7.23 -10.39
CA LEU A 56 -0.55 -6.21 -11.27
C LEU A 56 0.45 -5.83 -12.38
N VAL A 57 1.75 -5.74 -12.05
CA VAL A 57 2.80 -5.44 -13.06
C VAL A 57 3.10 -6.64 -13.95
N THR A 58 3.01 -7.87 -13.43
CA THR A 58 3.24 -9.10 -14.21
C THR A 58 2.01 -9.56 -15.00
N SER A 59 0.88 -8.87 -14.86
CA SER A 59 -0.38 -9.19 -15.54
C SER A 59 -0.24 -9.15 -17.07
N LYS A 60 -1.17 -9.82 -17.79
CA LYS A 60 -1.21 -9.81 -19.26
C LYS A 60 -1.68 -8.48 -19.87
N LEU A 61 -1.79 -7.43 -19.06
CA LEU A 61 -2.10 -6.09 -19.54
C LEU A 61 -0.95 -5.53 -20.38
N THR A 62 -1.29 -4.61 -21.27
CA THR A 62 -0.28 -3.88 -22.04
C THR A 62 0.54 -2.95 -21.14
N PRO A 63 1.78 -2.58 -21.52
CA PRO A 63 2.67 -1.81 -20.64
C PRO A 63 2.06 -0.52 -20.06
N TRP A 64 1.33 0.25 -20.87
CA TRP A 64 0.69 1.47 -20.40
C TRP A 64 -0.49 1.19 -19.47
N GLN A 65 -1.27 0.13 -19.72
CA GLN A 65 -2.39 -0.28 -18.87
C GLN A 65 -1.91 -0.75 -17.50
N ARG A 66 -0.75 -1.41 -17.41
CA ARG A 66 -0.14 -1.80 -16.13
C ARG A 66 0.18 -0.57 -15.28
N LEU A 67 0.81 0.45 -15.89
CA LEU A 67 1.13 1.70 -15.21
C LEU A 67 -0.11 2.47 -14.76
N ASP A 68 -1.15 2.46 -15.57
CA ASP A 68 -2.41 3.11 -15.23
C ASP A 68 -3.14 2.37 -14.09
N ALA A 69 -3.17 1.04 -14.14
CA ALA A 69 -3.74 0.20 -13.11
C ALA A 69 -2.98 0.32 -11.77
N LEU A 70 -1.66 0.50 -11.78
CA LEU A 70 -0.91 0.80 -10.55
C LEU A 70 -1.42 2.09 -9.90
N LYS A 71 -1.61 3.15 -10.67
CA LYS A 71 -2.07 4.45 -10.16
C LYS A 71 -3.52 4.42 -9.69
N ALA A 72 -4.37 3.68 -10.41
CA ALA A 72 -5.81 3.64 -10.13
C ALA A 72 -6.18 2.69 -8.99
N PHE A 73 -5.44 1.60 -8.81
CA PHE A 73 -5.80 0.55 -7.84
C PHE A 73 -4.76 0.37 -6.74
N PHE A 74 -3.48 0.24 -7.12
CA PHE A 74 -2.44 -0.11 -6.17
C PHE A 74 -2.15 1.03 -5.18
N TYR A 75 -1.78 2.23 -5.65
CA TYR A 75 -1.45 3.34 -4.74
C TYR A 75 -2.63 3.79 -3.86
N PRO A 76 -3.88 3.87 -4.37
CA PRO A 76 -5.03 4.15 -3.51
C PRO A 76 -5.24 3.11 -2.42
N SER A 77 -4.93 1.83 -2.67
CA SER A 77 -5.02 0.78 -1.65
C SER A 77 -4.04 0.96 -0.50
N LEU A 78 -2.92 1.66 -0.71
CA LEU A 78 -1.92 1.93 0.33
C LEU A 78 -2.31 3.08 1.27
N GLN A 79 -3.28 3.91 0.88
CA GLN A 79 -3.61 5.13 1.62
C GLN A 79 -4.07 4.84 3.06
N PHE A 80 -4.82 3.76 3.26
CA PHE A 80 -5.31 3.38 4.60
C PHE A 80 -4.17 2.94 5.54
N PRO A 81 -3.31 1.96 5.19
CA PRO A 81 -2.21 1.55 6.06
C PRO A 81 -1.18 2.67 6.28
N MET A 82 -0.99 3.56 5.30
CA MET A 82 -0.14 4.75 5.45
C MET A 82 -0.72 5.75 6.47
N ARG A 83 -2.01 6.09 6.38
CA ARG A 83 -2.66 7.02 7.32
C ARG A 83 -2.69 6.50 8.76
N THR A 84 -2.84 5.19 8.92
CA THR A 84 -2.83 4.56 10.24
C THR A 84 -1.42 4.31 10.78
N ALA A 85 -0.38 4.69 10.03
CA ALA A 85 1.03 4.52 10.37
C ALA A 85 1.37 3.08 10.81
N GLN A 86 0.74 2.07 10.18
CA GLN A 86 0.91 0.66 10.55
C GLN A 86 2.34 0.15 10.30
N PHE A 87 2.99 0.67 9.26
CA PHE A 87 4.33 0.26 8.84
C PHE A 87 5.28 1.46 8.84
N PRO A 88 6.57 1.25 9.19
CA PRO A 88 7.57 2.31 9.15
C PRO A 88 7.94 2.69 7.70
N LYS A 89 8.41 3.92 7.51
CA LYS A 89 8.86 4.46 6.21
C LYS A 89 9.84 3.54 5.46
N GLY A 90 10.75 2.89 6.20
CA GLY A 90 11.76 2.01 5.61
C GLY A 90 11.18 0.77 4.92
N ASP A 91 9.97 0.34 5.29
CA ASP A 91 9.33 -0.78 4.60
C ASP A 91 8.62 -0.33 3.32
N TRP A 92 8.05 0.88 3.30
CA TRP A 92 7.50 1.49 2.08
C TRP A 92 8.58 1.71 1.01
N ASP A 93 9.80 2.10 1.41
CA ASP A 93 10.94 2.22 0.48
C ASP A 93 11.33 0.87 -0.16
N LYS A 94 11.17 -0.25 0.55
CA LYS A 94 11.40 -1.59 -0.03
C LYS A 94 10.34 -1.92 -1.07
N VAL A 95 9.06 -1.60 -0.80
CA VAL A 95 7.96 -1.79 -1.75
C VAL A 95 8.20 -0.98 -3.02
N ASP A 96 8.56 0.29 -2.87
CA ASP A 96 8.87 1.17 -3.99
C ASP A 96 10.01 0.60 -4.85
N LYS A 97 11.09 0.09 -4.24
CA LYS A 97 12.21 -0.52 -4.97
C LYS A 97 11.80 -1.76 -5.79
N VAL A 98 10.95 -2.62 -5.22
CA VAL A 98 10.45 -3.81 -5.92
C VAL A 98 9.59 -3.39 -7.12
N ILE A 99 8.64 -2.48 -6.91
CA ILE A 99 7.73 -2.02 -7.96
C ILE A 99 8.48 -1.25 -9.04
N LEU A 100 9.43 -0.40 -8.65
CA LEU A 100 10.26 0.37 -9.57
C LEU A 100 11.03 -0.54 -10.53
N LYS A 101 11.59 -1.64 -10.04
CA LYS A 101 12.29 -2.62 -10.87
C LYS A 101 11.36 -3.24 -11.93
N GLU A 102 10.16 -3.63 -11.52
CA GLU A 102 9.16 -4.22 -12.41
C GLU A 102 8.58 -3.21 -13.41
N VAL A 103 8.43 -1.95 -12.99
CA VAL A 103 8.03 -0.83 -13.86
C VAL A 103 9.09 -0.54 -14.91
N LYS A 104 10.37 -0.45 -14.52
CA LYS A 104 11.48 -0.28 -15.47
C LYS A 104 11.53 -1.45 -16.45
N HIS A 105 11.32 -2.68 -15.98
CA HIS A 105 11.24 -3.85 -16.85
C HIS A 105 10.09 -3.74 -17.86
N THR A 106 8.90 -3.33 -17.41
CA THR A 106 7.72 -3.12 -18.28
C THR A 106 7.94 -2.05 -19.35
N LEU A 107 8.76 -1.04 -19.06
CA LEU A 107 9.14 0.04 -19.97
C LEU A 107 10.39 -0.27 -20.81
N ASN A 108 10.98 -1.46 -20.67
CA ASN A 108 12.26 -1.85 -21.28
C ASN A 108 13.42 -0.89 -20.93
N LEU A 109 13.40 -0.31 -19.73
CA LEU A 109 14.45 0.55 -19.19
C LEU A 109 15.51 -0.30 -18.46
N PRO A 110 16.81 0.04 -18.59
CA PRO A 110 17.84 -0.58 -17.77
C PRO A 110 17.66 -0.20 -16.30
N ASN A 111 18.14 -1.04 -15.38
CA ASN A 111 18.00 -0.80 -13.93
C ASN A 111 18.68 0.51 -13.49
N GLU A 112 19.75 0.91 -14.21
CA GLU A 112 20.53 2.13 -14.00
C GLU A 112 19.86 3.40 -14.57
N ALA A 113 18.75 3.28 -15.31
CA ALA A 113 18.04 4.45 -15.84
C ALA A 113 17.61 5.40 -14.71
N SER A 114 17.58 6.70 -14.99
CA SER A 114 17.15 7.69 -14.00
C SER A 114 15.75 7.40 -13.48
N ASN A 115 15.59 7.49 -12.16
CA ASN A 115 14.31 7.33 -11.48
C ASN A 115 13.39 8.54 -11.72
N ASP A 116 13.94 9.70 -12.10
CA ASP A 116 13.19 10.92 -12.35
C ASP A 116 12.19 10.75 -13.49
N TYR A 117 12.48 9.87 -14.45
CA TYR A 117 11.53 9.56 -15.51
C TYR A 117 10.29 8.84 -14.99
N VAL A 118 10.46 7.98 -13.98
CA VAL A 118 9.38 7.16 -13.41
C VAL A 118 8.51 8.00 -12.48
N TYR A 119 9.13 8.75 -11.58
CA TYR A 119 8.44 9.55 -10.56
C TYR A 119 8.06 10.96 -11.03
N GLY A 120 8.73 11.48 -12.06
CA GLY A 120 8.54 12.84 -12.55
C GLY A 120 7.12 13.15 -13.03
N HIS A 121 6.79 14.43 -13.09
CA HIS A 121 5.43 14.87 -13.39
C HIS A 121 5.01 14.59 -14.85
N ARG A 122 3.76 14.13 -15.07
CA ARG A 122 3.23 13.78 -16.41
C ARG A 122 3.32 14.92 -17.45
N LYS A 123 3.20 16.18 -17.01
CA LYS A 123 3.36 17.36 -17.89
C LYS A 123 4.75 17.46 -18.56
N LEU A 124 5.77 16.84 -17.97
CA LEU A 124 7.13 16.81 -18.49
C LEU A 124 7.39 15.59 -19.38
N GLY A 125 6.38 14.77 -19.66
CA GLY A 125 6.52 13.50 -20.42
C GLY A 125 6.96 12.31 -19.57
N CYS A 126 7.03 12.46 -18.24
CA CYS A 126 7.38 11.40 -17.29
C CYS A 126 6.18 10.50 -16.97
N CYS A 127 6.42 9.36 -16.32
CA CYS A 127 5.36 8.43 -15.95
C CYS A 127 4.47 8.97 -14.82
N GLY A 128 4.99 9.71 -13.85
CA GLY A 128 4.22 10.28 -12.74
C GLY A 128 3.63 9.21 -11.82
N LEU A 129 4.46 8.25 -11.43
CA LEU A 129 4.13 7.33 -10.35
C LEU A 129 4.39 7.99 -8.99
N PRO A 130 3.52 7.79 -7.98
CA PRO A 130 3.79 8.24 -6.63
C PRO A 130 4.94 7.47 -5.98
N ILE A 131 5.60 8.10 -5.00
CA ILE A 131 6.59 7.46 -4.14
C ILE A 131 5.89 7.10 -2.83
N ALA A 132 5.68 5.80 -2.58
CA ALA A 132 4.95 5.34 -1.40
C ALA A 132 5.61 5.80 -0.10
N ALA A 133 6.94 5.81 -0.04
CA ALA A 133 7.66 6.27 1.14
C ALA A 133 7.41 7.75 1.47
N GLU A 134 7.30 8.62 0.48
CA GLU A 134 7.02 10.05 0.69
C GLU A 134 5.55 10.30 1.01
N ASP A 135 4.65 9.63 0.29
CA ASP A 135 3.21 9.69 0.53
C ASP A 135 2.87 9.22 1.96
N SER A 136 3.59 8.21 2.48
CA SER A 136 3.39 7.73 3.85
C SER A 136 3.59 8.83 4.90
N ASP A 137 4.64 9.64 4.78
CA ASP A 137 4.91 10.75 5.69
C ASP A 137 3.82 11.82 5.56
N LEU A 138 3.45 12.15 4.32
CA LEU A 138 2.41 13.14 4.02
C LEU A 138 1.08 12.75 4.66
N TYR A 139 0.67 11.48 4.53
CA TYR A 139 -0.57 10.98 5.10
C TYR A 139 -0.58 10.95 6.62
N VAL A 140 0.54 10.63 7.26
CA VAL A 140 0.66 10.67 8.72
C VAL A 140 0.53 12.09 9.25
N VAL A 141 1.22 13.05 8.61
CA VAL A 141 1.17 14.47 9.00
C VAL A 141 -0.24 15.04 8.77
N ASP A 142 -0.85 14.77 7.62
CA ASP A 142 -2.21 15.20 7.30
C ASP A 142 -3.22 14.68 8.32
N THR A 143 -3.11 13.39 8.69
CA THR A 143 -3.99 12.77 9.69
C THR A 143 -3.79 13.39 11.06
N ALA A 144 -2.53 13.55 11.51
CA ALA A 144 -2.23 14.18 12.79
C ALA A 144 -2.73 15.63 12.85
N PHE A 145 -2.54 16.40 11.78
CA PHE A 145 -3.03 17.77 11.69
C PHE A 145 -4.55 17.84 11.78
N LYS A 146 -5.27 16.95 11.09
CA LYS A 146 -6.73 16.86 11.16
C LYS A 146 -7.26 16.49 12.55
N LEU A 147 -6.56 15.62 13.27
CA LEU A 147 -6.92 15.28 14.65
C LEU A 147 -6.70 16.45 15.60
N LEU A 148 -5.59 17.18 15.44
CA LEU A 148 -5.25 18.35 16.27
C LEU A 148 -6.15 19.56 16.00
N SER A 149 -6.53 19.78 14.73
CA SER A 149 -7.42 20.87 14.30
C SER A 149 -8.89 20.46 14.20
N SER A 150 -9.25 19.30 14.78
CA SER A 150 -10.62 18.80 14.80
C SER A 150 -11.55 19.79 15.50
N ARG A 151 -12.79 19.90 14.99
CA ARG A 151 -13.85 20.69 15.65
C ARG A 151 -14.31 20.05 16.96
N ASP A 152 -14.12 18.74 17.11
CA ASP A 152 -14.43 18.04 18.35
C ASP A 152 -13.31 18.26 19.37
N GLU A 153 -13.66 18.97 20.45
CA GLU A 153 -12.73 19.29 21.53
C GLU A 153 -12.14 18.05 22.20
N ILE A 154 -12.90 16.95 22.30
CA ILE A 154 -12.43 15.73 22.97
C ILE A 154 -11.31 15.12 22.13
N CYS A 155 -11.55 14.96 20.82
CA CYS A 155 -10.56 14.46 19.87
C CYS A 155 -9.28 15.31 19.86
N ALA A 156 -9.43 16.64 19.79
CA ALA A 156 -8.29 17.56 19.78
C ALA A 156 -7.48 17.50 21.09
N LYS A 157 -8.15 17.47 22.26
CA LYS A 157 -7.50 17.34 23.57
C LYS A 157 -6.76 16.01 23.71
N THR A 158 -7.37 14.89 23.30
CA THR A 158 -6.74 13.56 23.34
C THR A 158 -5.53 13.48 22.41
N ALA A 159 -5.63 14.04 21.19
CA ALA A 159 -4.54 14.09 20.23
C ALA A 159 -3.36 14.92 20.76
N LEU A 160 -3.64 16.10 21.33
CA LEU A 160 -2.63 16.97 21.94
C LEU A 160 -1.93 16.28 23.11
N ALA A 161 -2.70 15.66 24.02
CA ALA A 161 -2.14 14.90 25.14
C ALA A 161 -1.21 13.77 24.67
N SER A 162 -1.62 13.03 23.64
CA SER A 162 -0.79 11.97 23.04
C SER A 162 0.51 12.53 22.44
N LEU A 163 0.42 13.65 21.71
CA LEU A 163 1.58 14.33 21.14
C LEU A 163 2.57 14.78 22.23
N THR A 164 2.09 15.49 23.25
CA THR A 164 2.93 15.98 24.35
C THR A 164 3.62 14.82 25.08
N SER A 165 2.90 13.72 25.32
CA SER A 165 3.48 12.52 25.95
C SER A 165 4.63 11.92 25.13
N THR A 166 4.50 11.94 23.79
CA THR A 166 5.51 11.39 22.88
C THR A 166 6.71 12.32 22.76
N VAL A 167 6.51 13.64 22.74
CA VAL A 167 7.60 14.64 22.73
C VAL A 167 8.40 14.57 24.04
N GLN A 168 7.73 14.52 25.19
CA GLN A 168 8.40 14.37 26.48
C GLN A 168 9.24 13.08 26.56
N ARG A 169 8.76 11.98 25.98
CA ARG A 169 9.51 10.72 25.92
C ARG A 169 10.76 10.82 25.04
N ARG A 170 10.74 11.64 23.98
CA ARG A 170 11.88 11.81 23.06
C ARG A 170 12.92 12.82 23.52
N GLN A 171 12.53 13.77 24.37
CA GLN A 171 13.45 14.80 24.89
C GLN A 171 14.25 14.35 26.12
N ARG A 172 13.88 13.22 26.74
CA ARG A 172 14.66 12.54 27.79
C ARG A 172 15.64 11.56 27.18
#